data_AF-A0A7X9YMY5-F1
#
_entry.id   AF-A0A7X9YMY5-F1
#
_cell.length_a   1.000
_cell.length_b   1.000
_cell.length_c   1.000
_cell.angle_alpha   90.00
_cell.angle_beta   90.00
_cell.angle_gamma   90.00
#
_symmetry.space_group_name_H-M   'P 1'
#
loop_
_entity.id
_entity.type
_entity.pdbx_description
1 polymer ?
#
loop_
_entity_poly.entity_id
_entity_poly.type
_entity_poly.pdbx_seq_one_letter_code
_entity_poly.pdbx_strand_id
1 'polypeptide(L)'
;MYTNIIQEMLSKGDMEGAIQQVACIGEKKDTSQLTFLIEILKSTENNVLRNEIAIALSDIGDNRAVEPLVEVITDPKTLGSRGTLLYALEHLDYILHIENIIPFIGDSSLEVSAQSFMLLEQAMDRLTDSQILRYQQIIELQMQNNQSKLLEVALEMLRTWG
;
A
#
# COMPACT_ATOMS: atom_id res chain seq x y z
N MET A 1 -22.12 -4.78 -15.92
CA MET A 1 -21.57 -3.61 -15.22
C MET A 1 -21.41 -4.00 -13.76
N TYR A 2 -20.20 -4.39 -13.34
CA TYR A 2 -19.96 -4.90 -11.98
C TYR A 2 -20.15 -3.83 -10.90
N THR A 3 -19.99 -2.55 -11.28
CA THR A 3 -20.26 -1.34 -10.48
C THR A 3 -21.55 -1.42 -9.66
N ASN A 4 -22.67 -1.76 -10.30
CA ASN A 4 -23.97 -1.79 -9.61
C ASN A 4 -24.12 -3.02 -8.72
N ILE A 5 -23.47 -4.13 -9.06
CA ILE A 5 -23.64 -5.41 -8.37
C ILE A 5 -22.98 -5.36 -6.99
N ILE A 6 -21.75 -4.84 -6.89
CA ILE A 6 -21.06 -4.73 -5.60
C ILE A 6 -21.80 -3.77 -4.66
N GLN A 7 -22.24 -2.60 -5.14
CA GLN A 7 -23.02 -1.67 -4.30
C GLN A 7 -24.36 -2.27 -3.86
N GLU A 8 -25.05 -3.00 -4.75
CA GLU A 8 -26.28 -3.70 -4.40
C GLU A 8 -26.04 -4.76 -3.32
N MET A 9 -25.00 -5.58 -3.46
CA MET A 9 -24.60 -6.58 -2.45
C MET A 9 -24.32 -5.92 -1.09
N LEU A 10 -23.51 -4.86 -1.08
CA LEU A 10 -23.20 -4.10 0.14
C LEU A 10 -24.47 -3.51 0.78
N SER A 11 -25.40 -2.98 -0.02
CA SER A 11 -26.67 -2.42 0.48
C SER A 11 -27.58 -3.47 1.13
N LYS A 12 -27.45 -4.73 0.72
CA LYS A 12 -28.20 -5.87 1.28
C LYS A 12 -27.45 -6.56 2.43
N GLY A 13 -26.26 -6.09 2.79
CA GLY A 13 -25.41 -6.71 3.80
C GLY A 13 -24.66 -7.96 3.33
N ASP A 14 -24.63 -8.23 2.03
CA ASP A 14 -23.91 -9.37 1.43
C ASP A 14 -22.42 -9.04 1.24
N MET A 15 -21.69 -9.01 2.36
CA MET A 15 -20.27 -8.70 2.38
C MET A 15 -19.43 -9.79 1.69
N GLU A 16 -19.80 -11.06 1.87
CA GLU A 16 -19.09 -12.18 1.27
C GLU A 16 -19.24 -12.17 -0.27
N GLY A 17 -20.45 -11.96 -0.78
CA GLY A 17 -20.70 -11.82 -2.21
C GLY A 17 -19.94 -10.65 -2.81
N ALA A 18 -19.91 -9.50 -2.12
CA ALA A 18 -19.14 -8.33 -2.56
C ALA A 18 -17.63 -8.62 -2.66
N ILE A 19 -17.04 -9.29 -1.65
CA ILE A 19 -15.63 -9.71 -1.64
C ILE A 19 -15.35 -10.65 -2.82
N GLN A 20 -16.19 -11.67 -3.04
CA GLN A 20 -16.02 -12.60 -4.15
C GLN A 20 -16.10 -11.91 -5.52
N GLN A 21 -16.97 -10.91 -5.67
CA GLN A 21 -17.02 -10.12 -6.92
C GLN A 21 -15.77 -9.28 -7.11
N VAL A 22 -15.23 -8.65 -6.06
CA VAL A 22 -13.98 -7.89 -6.14
C VAL A 22 -12.81 -8.81 -6.52
N ALA A 23 -12.69 -9.97 -5.88
CA ALA A 23 -11.68 -10.99 -6.22
C ALA A 23 -11.76 -11.37 -7.71
N CYS A 24 -12.97 -11.66 -8.20
CA CYS A 24 -13.20 -12.03 -9.60
C CYS A 24 -12.79 -10.91 -10.59
N ILE A 25 -12.97 -9.65 -10.22
CA ILE A 25 -12.51 -8.50 -11.03
C ILE A 25 -10.98 -8.46 -11.09
N GLY A 26 -10.31 -8.66 -9.95
CA GLY A 26 -8.85 -8.75 -9.84
C GLY A 26 -8.26 -9.88 -10.68
N GLU A 27 -8.76 -11.10 -10.50
CA GLU A 27 -8.32 -12.29 -11.26
C GLU A 27 -8.45 -12.11 -12.78
N LYS A 28 -9.51 -11.42 -13.23
CA LYS A 28 -9.74 -11.11 -14.64
C LYS A 28 -8.92 -9.92 -15.14
N LYS A 29 -8.25 -9.21 -14.24
CA LYS A 29 -7.53 -7.95 -14.51
C LYS A 29 -8.41 -6.94 -15.24
N ASP A 30 -9.68 -6.85 -14.83
CA ASP A 30 -10.68 -6.02 -15.52
C ASP A 30 -10.45 -4.52 -15.20
N THR A 31 -9.57 -3.91 -15.98
CA THR A 31 -9.24 -2.47 -15.90
C THR A 31 -10.45 -1.55 -16.08
N SER A 32 -11.57 -2.02 -16.65
CA SER A 32 -12.80 -1.22 -16.76
C SER A 32 -13.43 -0.90 -15.40
N GLN A 33 -13.12 -1.69 -14.37
CA GLN A 33 -13.60 -1.51 -13.01
C GLN A 33 -12.65 -0.70 -12.13
N LEU A 34 -11.50 -0.25 -12.65
CA LEU A 34 -10.46 0.40 -11.87
C LEU A 34 -10.97 1.61 -11.09
N THR A 35 -11.63 2.55 -11.76
CA THR A 35 -12.15 3.77 -11.13
C THR A 35 -13.14 3.43 -10.03
N PHE A 36 -14.01 2.44 -10.27
CA PHE A 36 -15.00 2.01 -9.30
C PHE A 36 -14.37 1.35 -8.06
N LEU A 37 -13.37 0.49 -8.25
CA LEU A 37 -12.64 -0.11 -7.14
C LEU A 37 -11.89 0.95 -6.31
N ILE A 38 -11.28 1.94 -6.95
CA ILE A 38 -10.63 3.08 -6.27
C ILE A 38 -11.64 3.87 -5.42
N GLU A 39 -12.85 4.11 -5.94
CA GLU A 39 -13.90 4.79 -5.17
C GLU A 39 -14.26 4.01 -3.90
N ILE A 40 -14.48 2.70 -4.01
CA ILE A 40 -14.83 1.87 -2.82
C ILE A 40 -13.63 1.78 -1.86
N LEU A 41 -12.40 1.62 -2.36
CA LEU A 41 -11.18 1.58 -1.54
C LEU A 41 -11.12 2.79 -0.59
N LYS A 42 -11.40 3.98 -1.14
CA LYS A 42 -11.36 5.25 -0.42
C LYS A 42 -12.52 5.41 0.57
N SER A 43 -13.71 4.91 0.23
CA SER A 43 -14.93 5.17 1.01
C SER A 43 -15.33 4.06 1.99
N THR A 44 -14.80 2.84 1.86
CA THR A 44 -15.20 1.72 2.72
C THR A 44 -14.68 1.88 4.15
N GLU A 45 -15.49 1.54 5.14
CA GLU A 45 -15.05 1.41 6.55
C GLU A 45 -14.71 -0.04 6.91
N ASN A 46 -14.95 -0.98 6.00
CA ASN A 46 -14.68 -2.39 6.22
C ASN A 46 -13.25 -2.76 5.77
N ASN A 47 -12.41 -3.15 6.72
CA ASN A 47 -11.01 -3.49 6.45
C ASN A 47 -10.83 -4.74 5.59
N VAL A 48 -11.72 -5.73 5.71
CA VAL A 48 -11.67 -6.94 4.88
C VAL A 48 -11.95 -6.59 3.43
N LEU A 49 -13.00 -5.80 3.16
CA LEU A 49 -13.30 -5.31 1.82
C LEU A 49 -12.15 -4.46 1.25
N ARG A 50 -11.58 -3.58 2.07
CA ARG A 50 -10.47 -2.71 1.67
C ARG A 50 -9.26 -3.53 1.22
N ASN A 51 -8.93 -4.58 1.98
CA ASN A 51 -7.83 -5.48 1.67
C ASN A 51 -8.08 -6.23 0.36
N GLU A 52 -9.29 -6.76 0.16
CA GLU A 52 -9.65 -7.44 -1.09
C GLU A 52 -9.55 -6.51 -2.30
N ILE A 53 -10.00 -5.25 -2.15
CA ILE A 53 -9.89 -4.27 -3.22
C ILE A 53 -8.44 -3.94 -3.53
N ALA A 54 -7.58 -3.81 -2.51
CA ALA A 54 -6.16 -3.55 -2.73
C ALA A 54 -5.48 -4.70 -3.49
N ILE A 55 -5.79 -5.95 -3.14
CA ILE A 55 -5.31 -7.13 -3.87
C ILE A 55 -5.79 -7.09 -5.32
N ALA A 56 -7.09 -6.87 -5.55
CA ALA A 56 -7.63 -6.79 -6.90
C ALA A 56 -7.01 -5.66 -7.74
N LEU A 57 -6.70 -4.50 -7.13
CA LEU A 57 -6.00 -3.40 -7.79
C LEU A 57 -4.55 -3.77 -8.14
N SER A 58 -3.87 -4.52 -7.27
CA SER A 58 -2.53 -5.07 -7.54
C SER A 58 -2.56 -6.06 -8.71
N ASP A 59 -3.53 -6.98 -8.73
CA ASP A 59 -3.71 -7.97 -9.80
C ASP A 59 -4.00 -7.33 -11.16
N ILE A 60 -4.83 -6.27 -11.16
CA ILE A 60 -5.10 -5.43 -12.34
C ILE A 60 -3.80 -4.82 -12.87
N GLY A 61 -2.87 -4.40 -11.99
CA GLY A 61 -1.54 -3.92 -12.37
C GLY A 61 -1.53 -2.54 -13.04
N ASP A 62 -2.60 -1.76 -12.91
CA ASP A 62 -2.68 -0.41 -13.47
C ASP A 62 -2.14 0.61 -12.47
N ASN A 63 -1.03 1.28 -12.82
CA ASN A 63 -0.35 2.23 -11.94
C ASN A 63 -1.20 3.45 -11.54
N ARG A 64 -2.36 3.69 -12.18
CA ARG A 64 -3.34 4.68 -11.70
C ARG A 64 -3.91 4.33 -10.32
N ALA A 65 -3.73 3.10 -9.82
CA ALA A 65 -4.10 2.68 -8.47
C ALA A 65 -3.09 3.10 -7.39
N VAL A 66 -1.85 3.45 -7.75
CA VAL A 66 -0.76 3.69 -6.79
C VAL A 66 -1.06 4.86 -5.85
N GLU A 67 -1.33 6.04 -6.40
CA GLU A 67 -1.64 7.23 -5.59
C GLU A 67 -2.86 6.98 -4.67
N PRO A 68 -4.01 6.44 -5.15
CA PRO A 68 -5.10 6.02 -4.27
C PRO A 68 -4.72 5.05 -3.15
N LEU A 69 -3.88 4.05 -3.42
CA LEU A 69 -3.41 3.11 -2.41
C LEU A 69 -2.57 3.82 -1.34
N VAL A 70 -1.64 4.69 -1.76
CA VAL A 70 -0.79 5.49 -0.86
C VAL A 70 -1.60 6.46 -0.01
N GLU A 71 -2.59 7.13 -0.60
CA GLU A 71 -3.54 7.98 0.15
C GLU A 71 -4.24 7.17 1.26
N VAL A 72 -4.69 5.95 0.97
CA VAL A 72 -5.39 5.11 1.94
C VAL A 72 -4.43 4.49 2.97
N ILE A 73 -3.19 4.17 2.60
CA ILE A 73 -2.13 3.73 3.53
C ILE A 73 -1.84 4.83 4.57
N THR A 74 -1.78 6.09 4.13
CA THR A 74 -1.45 7.23 4.99
C THR A 74 -2.65 7.77 5.79
N ASP A 75 -3.87 7.34 5.44
CA ASP A 75 -5.09 7.70 6.16
C ASP A 75 -5.12 7.09 7.59
N PRO A 76 -5.46 7.88 8.63
CA PRO A 76 -5.65 7.35 9.99
C PRO A 76 -6.66 6.20 10.09
N LYS A 77 -7.65 6.11 9.19
CA LYS A 77 -8.67 5.03 9.20
C LYS A 77 -8.08 3.64 9.01
N THR A 78 -6.86 3.54 8.46
CA THR A 78 -6.19 2.27 8.22
C THR A 78 -5.20 1.89 9.32
N LEU A 79 -5.15 2.63 10.44
CA LEU A 79 -4.30 2.28 11.59
C LEU A 79 -4.54 0.82 12.03
N GLY A 80 -3.48 0.01 12.01
CA GLY A 80 -3.56 -1.43 12.32
C GLY A 80 -4.03 -2.33 11.17
N SER A 81 -4.21 -1.80 9.95
CA SER A 81 -4.68 -2.56 8.77
C SER A 81 -3.99 -2.15 7.46
N ARG A 82 -2.71 -1.76 7.52
CA ARG A 82 -1.93 -1.27 6.37
C ARG A 82 -1.15 -2.34 5.61
N GLY A 83 -0.94 -3.51 6.21
CA GLY A 83 -0.05 -4.57 5.67
C GLY A 83 -0.41 -4.96 4.24
N THR A 84 -1.66 -5.35 4.00
CA THR A 84 -2.15 -5.71 2.66
C THR A 84 -2.11 -4.55 1.67
N LEU A 85 -2.33 -3.31 2.12
CA LEU A 85 -2.26 -2.13 1.26
C LEU A 85 -0.83 -1.88 0.76
N LEU A 86 0.15 -2.01 1.66
CA LEU A 86 1.57 -1.93 1.31
C LEU A 86 1.97 -3.10 0.41
N TYR A 87 1.52 -4.32 0.71
CA TYR A 87 1.75 -5.49 -0.12
C TYR A 87 1.25 -5.29 -1.55
N ALA A 88 0.07 -4.68 -1.73
CA ALA A 88 -0.50 -4.40 -3.04
C ALA A 88 0.38 -3.49 -3.92
N LEU A 89 1.26 -2.69 -3.32
CA LEU A 89 2.20 -1.84 -4.07
C LEU A 89 3.36 -2.63 -4.69
N GLU A 90 3.70 -3.82 -4.20
CA GLU A 90 4.88 -4.59 -4.66
C GLU A 90 4.91 -4.84 -6.17
N HIS A 91 3.73 -4.97 -6.79
CA HIS A 91 3.58 -5.21 -8.23
C HIS A 91 3.24 -3.95 -9.04
N LEU A 92 3.33 -2.76 -8.43
CA LEU A 92 2.99 -1.48 -9.04
C LEU A 92 4.21 -0.54 -9.08
N ASP A 93 4.16 0.50 -9.91
CA ASP A 93 5.21 1.51 -9.96
C ASP A 93 5.02 2.59 -8.88
N TYR A 94 5.44 2.28 -7.65
CA TYR A 94 5.33 3.17 -6.49
C TYR A 94 6.54 4.09 -6.27
N ILE A 95 7.48 4.15 -7.22
CA ILE A 95 8.77 4.85 -7.02
C ILE A 95 8.62 6.31 -6.60
N LEU A 96 7.59 7.00 -7.13
CA LEU A 96 7.32 8.40 -6.81
C LEU A 96 6.74 8.61 -5.41
N HIS A 97 6.31 7.53 -4.75
CA HIS A 97 5.66 7.55 -3.44
C HIS A 97 6.50 6.90 -2.33
N ILE A 98 7.73 6.46 -2.62
CA ILE A 98 8.57 5.78 -1.64
C ILE A 98 8.82 6.64 -0.39
N GLU A 99 8.86 7.97 -0.54
CA GLU A 99 8.96 8.90 0.58
C GLU A 99 7.78 8.82 1.54
N ASN A 100 6.56 8.55 1.04
CA ASN A 100 5.37 8.36 1.86
C ASN A 100 5.33 6.98 2.54
N ILE A 101 6.11 6.02 2.04
CA ILE A 101 6.16 4.63 2.51
C ILE A 101 7.23 4.44 3.60
N ILE A 102 8.39 5.08 3.47
CA ILE A 102 9.50 5.00 4.42
C ILE A 102 9.08 5.19 5.89
N PRO A 103 8.18 6.14 6.23
CA PRO A 103 7.78 6.33 7.61
C PRO A 103 7.18 5.08 8.28
N PHE A 104 6.62 4.15 7.50
CA PHE A 104 6.04 2.91 8.00
C PHE A 104 7.06 1.83 8.34
N ILE A 105 8.35 1.99 8.00
CA ILE A 105 9.42 1.11 8.50
C ILE A 105 9.49 1.15 10.03
N GLY A 106 9.16 2.30 10.63
CA GLY A 106 9.06 2.46 12.08
C GLY A 106 7.72 2.00 12.69
N ASP A 107 6.78 1.45 11.91
CA ASP A 107 5.48 1.02 12.43
C ASP A 107 5.63 -0.09 13.48
N SER A 108 4.72 -0.13 14.46
CA SER A 108 4.75 -1.14 15.54
C SER A 108 4.27 -2.51 15.07
N SER A 109 3.50 -2.57 13.98
CA SER A 109 3.17 -3.83 13.31
C SER A 109 4.38 -4.32 12.52
N LEU A 110 4.87 -5.51 12.88
CA LEU A 110 5.99 -6.16 12.20
C LEU A 110 5.72 -6.37 10.69
N GLU A 111 4.47 -6.65 10.33
CA GLU A 111 4.06 -6.81 8.92
C GLU A 111 4.19 -5.49 8.15
N VAL A 112 3.68 -4.39 8.72
CA VAL A 112 3.74 -3.05 8.10
C VAL A 112 5.18 -2.57 7.99
N SER A 113 5.95 -2.75 9.07
CA SER A 113 7.37 -2.42 9.13
C SER A 113 8.18 -3.19 8.07
N ALA A 114 8.05 -4.51 8.04
CA ALA A 114 8.75 -5.37 7.09
C ALA A 114 8.36 -5.07 5.63
N GLN A 115 7.06 -4.93 5.32
CA GLN A 115 6.63 -4.64 3.97
C GLN A 115 7.14 -3.28 3.47
N SER A 116 7.12 -2.26 4.32
CA SER A 116 7.62 -0.93 3.97
C SER A 116 9.13 -0.93 3.70
N PHE A 117 9.88 -1.74 4.45
CA PHE A 117 11.30 -1.95 4.21
C PHE A 117 11.56 -2.67 2.89
N MET A 118 10.82 -3.75 2.59
CA MET A 118 10.97 -4.48 1.32
C MET A 118 10.67 -3.58 0.11
N LEU A 119 9.65 -2.72 0.21
CA LEU A 119 9.34 -1.75 -0.84
C LEU A 119 10.49 -0.75 -1.05
N LEU A 120 11.14 -0.29 0.03
CA LEU A 120 12.34 0.55 -0.08
C LEU A 120 13.50 -0.22 -0.73
N GLU A 121 13.79 -1.43 -0.27
CA GLU A 121 14.85 -2.30 -0.79
C GLU A 121 14.68 -2.53 -2.30
N GLN A 122 13.48 -2.88 -2.76
CA GLN A 122 13.17 -3.07 -4.19
C GLN A 122 13.30 -1.79 -5.02
N ALA A 123 13.11 -0.62 -4.40
CA ALA A 123 13.23 0.67 -5.07
C ALA A 123 14.68 1.15 -5.20
N MET A 124 15.63 0.56 -4.45
CA MET A 124 16.98 1.09 -4.27
C MET A 124 17.74 1.35 -5.58
N ASP A 125 17.69 0.42 -6.54
CA ASP A 125 18.34 0.54 -7.86
C ASP A 125 17.81 1.72 -8.71
N ARG A 126 16.67 2.30 -8.32
CA ARG A 126 15.97 3.35 -9.05
C ARG A 126 16.08 4.72 -8.36
N LEU A 127 16.73 4.78 -7.20
CA LEU A 127 16.88 6.02 -6.43
C LEU A 127 18.08 6.85 -6.89
N THR A 128 17.93 8.17 -6.84
CA THR A 128 19.06 9.09 -6.99
C THR A 128 19.77 9.31 -5.66
N ASP A 129 21.04 9.74 -5.69
CA ASP A 129 21.80 10.13 -4.48
C ASP A 129 21.05 11.14 -3.60
N SER A 130 20.33 12.07 -4.24
CA SER A 130 19.53 13.08 -3.53
C SER A 130 18.33 12.45 -2.78
N GLN A 131 17.70 11.43 -3.36
CA GLN A 131 16.64 10.67 -2.69
C GLN A 131 17.21 9.83 -1.56
N ILE A 132 18.32 9.13 -1.78
CA ILE A 132 19.01 8.34 -0.74
C ILE A 132 19.33 9.23 0.47
N LEU A 133 19.95 10.39 0.26
CA LEU A 133 20.27 11.33 1.34
C LEU A 133 19.01 11.82 2.07
N ARG A 134 17.94 12.13 1.34
CA ARG A 134 16.67 12.54 1.94
C ARG A 134 16.05 11.42 2.79
N TYR A 135 16.11 10.18 2.33
CA TYR A 135 15.54 9.03 3.04
C TYR A 135 16.34 8.65 4.28
N GLN A 136 17.67 8.80 4.24
CA GLN A 136 18.51 8.72 5.43
C GLN A 136 18.06 9.74 6.50
N GLN A 137 17.83 10.99 6.13
CA GLN A 137 17.37 12.03 7.06
C GLN A 137 15.99 11.70 7.67
N ILE A 138 15.05 11.20 6.87
CA ILE A 138 13.73 10.77 7.36
C ILE A 138 13.89 9.67 8.41
N ILE A 139 14.69 8.63 8.12
CA ILE A 139 14.90 7.51 9.04
C ILE A 139 15.61 7.97 10.32
N GLU A 140 16.65 8.81 10.21
CA GLU A 140 17.35 9.37 11.37
C GLU A 140 16.40 10.17 12.27
N LEU A 141 15.49 10.97 11.70
CA LEU A 141 14.47 11.70 12.46
C LEU A 141 13.51 10.74 13.18
N GLN A 142 13.10 9.64 12.55
CA GLN A 142 12.24 8.64 13.20
C GLN A 142 12.95 7.96 14.38
N MET A 143 14.22 7.62 14.23
CA MET A 143 15.02 6.95 15.24
C MET A 143 15.19 7.77 16.53
N GLN A 144 15.00 9.09 16.49
CA GLN A 144 15.02 9.93 17.70
C GLN A 144 13.97 9.51 18.74
N ASN A 145 12.85 8.96 18.28
CA ASN A 145 11.71 8.59 19.13
C ASN A 145 11.23 7.14 18.89
N ASN A 146 11.97 6.35 18.12
CA ASN A 146 11.60 5.00 17.71
C ASN A 146 12.81 4.05 17.77
N GLN A 147 12.68 2.94 18.50
CA GLN A 147 13.74 1.95 18.71
C GLN A 147 13.65 0.75 17.75
N SER A 148 12.95 0.90 16.62
CA SER A 148 12.84 -0.16 15.61
C SER A 148 14.20 -0.51 15.04
N LYS A 149 14.61 -1.77 15.20
CA LYS A 149 15.83 -2.31 14.58
C LYS A 149 15.79 -2.23 13.05
N LEU A 150 14.61 -2.26 12.45
CA LEU A 150 14.49 -2.20 11.00
C LEU A 150 14.81 -0.80 10.46
N LEU A 151 14.63 0.26 11.27
CA LEU A 151 15.11 1.60 10.93
C LEU A 151 16.65 1.65 10.90
N GLU A 152 17.32 0.99 11.85
CA GLU A 152 18.78 0.88 11.85
C GLU A 152 19.28 0.16 10.58
N VAL A 153 18.66 -0.97 10.23
CA VAL A 153 18.98 -1.75 9.02
C VAL A 153 18.73 -0.93 7.75
N ALA A 154 17.59 -0.24 7.66
CA ALA A 154 17.27 0.61 6.51
C ALA A 154 18.28 1.75 6.33
N LEU A 155 18.69 2.38 7.44
CA LEU A 155 19.69 3.44 7.43
C LEU A 155 21.07 2.94 6.99
N GLU A 156 21.49 1.78 7.49
CA GLU A 156 22.76 1.15 7.08
C GLU A 156 22.73 0.78 5.59
N MET A 157 21.64 0.19 5.11
CA MET A 157 21.43 -0.13 3.70
C MET A 157 21.57 1.13 2.82
N LEU A 158 20.87 2.21 3.16
CA LEU A 158 20.95 3.47 2.40
C LEU A 158 22.35 4.12 2.42
N ARG A 159 23.14 3.91 3.48
CA ARG A 159 24.51 4.47 3.60
C ARG A 159 25.55 3.67 2.83
N THR A 160 25.29 2.39 2.63
CA THR A 160 26.22 1.46 1.99
C THR A 160 25.88 1.17 0.54
N TRP A 161 24.71 1.63 0.07
CA TRP A 161 24.28 1.49 -1.31
C TRP A 161 25.13 2.35 -2.26
N GLY A 162 25.90 1.69 -3.12
CA GLY A 162 26.89 2.25 -4.05
C GLY A 162 27.78 1.14 -4.62
#